data_AF-A0A6A7MG04-F1
#
_entry.id   AF-A0A6A7MG04-F1
#
_cell.length_a   1.000
_cell.length_b   1.000
_cell.length_c   1.000
_cell.angle_alpha   90.00
_cell.angle_beta   90.00
_cell.angle_gamma   90.00
#
_symmetry.space_group_name_H-M   'P 1'
#
loop_
_entity.id
_entity.type
_entity.pdbx_description
1 polymer ?
#
loop_
_entity_poly.entity_id
_entity_poly.type
_entity_poly.pdbx_seq_one_letter_code
_entity_poly.pdbx_strand_id
1 'polypeptide(L)'
;MKRLLMLGLAVGACHPSWPAVALTEGMTEQQVVEVSNNRVPDRVIRRTCGNETAAPFPCKIYVYGGTWREGLYHPKLSVVFEEVRGKWLVSQWL
;
A
#
# COMPACT_ATOMS: atom_id res chain seq x y z
N MET A 1 -33.55 25.85 37.30
CA MET A 1 -32.85 24.56 37.46
C MET A 1 -32.22 24.17 36.13
N LYS A 2 -30.89 24.06 36.08
CA LYS A 2 -30.09 23.94 34.85
C LYS A 2 -29.66 22.48 34.71
N ARG A 3 -30.32 21.71 33.83
CA ARG A 3 -29.95 20.32 33.54
C ARG A 3 -29.00 20.30 32.34
N LEU A 4 -27.70 20.29 32.62
CA LEU A 4 -26.69 19.92 31.63
C LEU A 4 -26.80 18.41 31.38
N LEU A 5 -27.36 18.04 30.23
CA LEU A 5 -27.14 16.71 29.67
C LEU A 5 -25.78 16.71 28.98
N MET A 6 -24.81 16.09 29.62
CA MET A 6 -23.52 15.70 29.04
C MET A 6 -23.79 14.60 28.01
N LEU A 7 -23.96 14.97 26.74
CA LEU A 7 -23.84 14.04 25.62
C LEU A 7 -22.36 13.75 25.38
N GLY A 8 -21.84 12.76 26.11
CA GLY A 8 -20.61 12.07 25.71
C GLY A 8 -20.92 11.17 24.53
N LEU A 9 -20.71 11.66 23.31
CA LEU A 9 -20.70 10.82 22.12
C LEU A 9 -19.29 10.26 21.95
N ALA A 10 -19.22 8.94 22.10
CA ALA A 10 -18.03 8.12 21.99
C ALA A 10 -17.23 8.45 20.73
N VAL A 11 -15.92 8.63 20.89
CA VAL A 11 -14.97 8.59 19.80
C VAL A 11 -15.05 7.19 19.19
N GLY A 12 -15.76 7.06 18.07
CA GLY A 12 -15.69 5.85 17.27
C GLY A 12 -14.23 5.59 16.94
N ALA A 13 -13.71 4.47 17.41
CA ALA A 13 -12.37 4.03 17.07
C ALA A 13 -12.28 3.98 15.54
N CYS A 14 -11.49 4.89 14.95
CA CYS A 14 -11.06 4.77 13.57
C CYS A 14 -10.31 3.44 13.48
N HIS A 15 -10.99 2.37 13.09
CA HIS A 15 -10.35 1.13 12.71
C HIS A 15 -9.54 1.45 11.45
N PRO A 16 -8.21 1.45 11.50
CA PRO A 16 -7.45 1.56 10.28
C PRO A 16 -7.70 0.24 9.56
N SER A 17 -8.41 0.27 8.43
CA SER A 17 -8.51 -0.85 7.49
C SER A 17 -7.18 -1.05 6.77
N TRP A 18 -6.10 -1.15 7.54
CA TRP A 18 -4.76 -1.48 7.08
C TRP A 18 -4.63 -2.99 7.21
N PRO A 19 -3.97 -3.66 6.26
CA PRO A 19 -3.73 -5.09 6.38
C PRO A 19 -3.00 -5.39 7.69
N ALA A 20 -3.29 -6.55 8.29
CA ALA A 20 -2.66 -6.99 9.55
C ALA A 20 -1.12 -7.06 9.45
N VAL A 21 -0.58 -6.99 8.24
CA VAL A 21 0.84 -6.92 7.92
C VAL A 21 1.08 -5.72 7.02
N ALA A 22 1.87 -4.75 7.50
CA ALA A 22 2.29 -3.61 6.69
C ALA A 22 3.25 -4.03 5.57
N LEU A 23 3.25 -3.30 4.46
CA LEU A 23 4.30 -3.44 3.45
C LEU A 23 5.67 -3.19 4.07
N THR A 24 6.66 -4.01 3.70
CA THR A 24 8.05 -3.83 4.11
C THR A 24 8.98 -3.98 2.92
N GLU A 25 10.15 -3.34 3.03
CA GLU A 25 11.25 -3.58 2.09
C GLU A 25 11.63 -5.07 2.06
N GLY A 26 12.12 -5.53 0.91
CA GLY A 26 12.54 -6.92 0.70
C GLY A 26 11.40 -7.90 0.43
N MET A 27 10.13 -7.49 0.53
CA MET A 27 9.00 -8.36 0.17
C MET A 27 9.04 -8.75 -1.31
N THR A 28 8.69 -10.00 -1.59
CA THR A 28 8.51 -10.49 -2.96
C THR A 28 7.16 -10.05 -3.55
N GLU A 29 7.01 -10.17 -4.87
CA GLU A 29 5.74 -9.91 -5.55
C GLU A 29 4.56 -10.69 -4.94
N GLN A 30 4.79 -11.95 -4.55
CA GLN A 30 3.76 -12.78 -3.93
C GLN A 30 3.35 -12.27 -2.55
N GLN A 31 4.33 -11.91 -1.71
CA GLN A 31 4.06 -11.35 -0.39
C GLN A 31 3.29 -10.03 -0.47
N VAL A 32 3.58 -9.20 -1.49
CA VAL A 32 2.82 -7.96 -1.73
C VAL A 32 1.34 -8.25 -2.04
N VAL A 33 1.05 -9.30 -2.80
CA VAL A 33 -0.34 -9.71 -3.08
C VAL A 33 -1.03 -10.19 -1.80
N GLU A 34 -0.35 -11.00 -0.99
CA GLU A 34 -0.88 -11.51 0.28
C GLU A 34 -1.24 -10.36 1.25
N VAL A 35 -0.33 -9.40 1.45
CA VAL A 35 -0.61 -8.23 2.30
C VAL A 35 -1.60 -7.25 1.69
N SER A 36 -1.80 -7.29 0.37
CA SER A 36 -2.82 -6.48 -0.32
C SER A 36 -4.19 -7.16 -0.35
N ASN A 37 -4.49 -8.04 0.62
CA ASN A 37 -5.73 -8.84 0.67
C ASN A 37 -5.98 -9.63 -0.62
N ASN A 38 -4.94 -10.23 -1.17
CA ASN A 38 -4.95 -10.97 -2.44
C ASN A 38 -5.36 -10.13 -3.66
N ARG A 39 -5.28 -8.80 -3.55
CA ARG A 39 -5.53 -7.90 -4.67
C ARG A 39 -4.37 -7.98 -5.66
N VAL A 40 -4.71 -8.16 -6.94
CA VAL A 40 -3.77 -8.00 -8.06
C VAL A 40 -3.64 -6.52 -8.45
N PRO A 41 -2.46 -6.07 -8.92
CA PRO A 41 -2.28 -4.71 -9.37
C PRO A 41 -3.15 -4.40 -10.59
N ASP A 42 -3.71 -3.19 -10.65
CA ASP A 42 -4.48 -2.73 -11.82
C ASP A 42 -3.55 -2.47 -13.01
N ARG A 43 -2.30 -2.07 -12.73
CA ARG A 43 -1.26 -1.89 -13.76
C ARG A 43 0.10 -2.34 -13.23
N VAL A 44 0.89 -2.91 -14.12
CA VAL A 44 2.31 -3.23 -13.89
C VAL A 44 3.16 -2.44 -14.88
N ILE A 45 4.07 -1.62 -14.37
CA ILE A 45 4.95 -0.77 -15.18
C ILE A 45 6.38 -1.26 -15.00
N ARG A 46 7.10 -1.54 -16.09
CA ARG A 46 8.54 -1.80 -16.05
C ARG A 46 9.27 -0.63 -16.68
N ARG A 47 10.24 -0.07 -15.97
CA ARG A 47 11.03 1.08 -16.43
C ARG A 47 12.35 1.15 -15.68
N THR A 48 13.16 2.16 -15.99
CA THR A 48 14.30 2.53 -15.16
C THR A 48 13.86 3.56 -14.11
N CYS A 49 14.21 3.33 -12.84
CA CYS A 49 13.97 4.24 -11.72
C CYS A 49 15.26 4.91 -11.26
N GLY A 50 15.15 6.01 -10.51
CA GLY A 50 16.30 6.76 -10.00
C GLY A 50 17.10 7.46 -11.10
N ASN A 51 16.44 7.92 -12.18
CA ASN A 51 17.11 8.60 -13.30
C ASN A 51 17.76 9.93 -12.88
N GLU A 52 17.31 10.50 -11.78
CA GLU A 52 17.87 11.66 -11.11
C GLU A 52 19.11 11.34 -10.26
N THR A 53 19.43 10.06 -10.07
CA THR A 53 20.57 9.58 -9.27
C THR A 53 21.72 9.11 -10.17
N ALA A 54 22.93 9.00 -9.61
CA ALA A 54 24.10 8.50 -10.33
C ALA A 54 24.04 7.00 -10.69
N ALA A 55 23.07 6.26 -10.13
CA ALA A 55 22.94 4.82 -10.32
C ALA A 55 21.46 4.45 -10.60
N PRO A 56 20.96 4.76 -11.81
CA PRO A 56 19.63 4.32 -12.21
C PRO A 56 19.56 2.79 -12.24
N PHE A 57 18.41 2.24 -11.85
CA PHE A 57 18.21 0.80 -11.73
C PHE A 57 16.92 0.33 -12.42
N PRO A 58 16.87 -0.92 -12.93
CA PRO A 58 15.65 -1.48 -13.47
C PRO A 58 14.61 -1.65 -12.34
N CYS A 59 13.41 -1.14 -12.55
CA CYS A 59 12.34 -1.22 -11.59
C CYS A 59 11.04 -1.73 -12.21
N LYS A 60 10.26 -2.40 -11.37
CA LYS A 60 8.89 -2.83 -11.67
C LYS A 60 7.97 -2.14 -10.68
N ILE A 61 6.85 -1.60 -11.13
CA ILE A 61 5.91 -0.84 -10.29
C ILE A 61 4.54 -1.48 -10.39
N TYR A 62 4.01 -1.90 -9.26
CA TYR A 62 2.62 -2.32 -9.12
C TYR A 62 1.78 -1.11 -8.74
N VAL A 63 0.74 -0.84 -9.52
CA VAL A 63 -0.17 0.27 -9.28
C VAL A 63 -1.56 -0.27 -8.96
N TYR A 64 -2.04 0.07 -7.77
CA TYR A 64 -3.37 -0.20 -7.28
C TYR A 64 -4.16 1.12 -7.26
N GLY A 65 -5.23 1.22 -8.04
CA GLY A 65 -6.16 2.33 -8.03
C GLY A 65 -6.99 2.39 -6.75
N GLY A 66 -7.45 3.59 -6.38
CA GLY A 66 -8.43 3.72 -5.30
C GLY A 66 -9.77 3.12 -5.73
N THR A 67 -10.36 2.26 -4.90
CA THR A 67 -11.64 1.60 -5.23
C THR A 67 -12.44 1.29 -3.98
N TRP A 68 -13.77 1.34 -4.09
CA TRP A 68 -14.67 0.83 -3.08
C TRP A 68 -14.97 -0.63 -3.38
N ARG A 69 -14.65 -1.52 -2.44
CA ARG A 69 -14.94 -2.96 -2.52
C ARG A 69 -15.37 -3.48 -1.16
N GLU A 70 -16.35 -4.38 -1.15
CA GLU A 70 -16.80 -5.05 0.09
C GLU A 70 -17.19 -4.08 1.23
N GLY A 71 -17.72 -2.91 0.88
CA GLY A 71 -18.09 -1.87 1.87
C GLY A 71 -16.90 -1.11 2.47
N LEU A 72 -15.68 -1.35 2.00
CA LEU A 72 -14.46 -0.67 2.44
C LEU A 72 -13.83 0.13 1.30
N TYR A 73 -13.26 1.29 1.65
CA TYR A 73 -12.45 2.06 0.73
C TYR A 73 -11.02 1.52 0.73
N HIS A 74 -10.54 1.07 -0.42
CA HIS A 74 -9.15 0.71 -0.63
C HIS A 74 -8.42 1.91 -1.25
N PRO A 75 -7.43 2.48 -0.56
CA PRO A 75 -6.69 3.61 -1.08
C PRO A 75 -5.87 3.22 -2.31
N LYS A 76 -5.48 4.24 -3.08
CA LYS A 76 -4.46 4.08 -4.12
C LYS A 76 -3.15 3.68 -3.45
N LEU A 77 -2.43 2.75 -4.06
CA LEU A 77 -1.13 2.28 -3.59
C LEU A 77 -0.23 2.02 -4.80
N SER A 78 1.02 2.42 -4.72
CA SER A 78 2.05 2.11 -5.72
C SER A 78 3.21 1.43 -5.01
N VAL A 79 3.58 0.23 -5.43
CA VAL A 79 4.69 -0.54 -4.85
C VAL A 79 5.78 -0.66 -5.90
N VAL A 80 7.00 -0.24 -5.56
CA VAL A 80 8.16 -0.30 -6.45
C VAL A 80 9.05 -1.46 -6.03
N PHE A 81 9.41 -2.26 -7.01
CA PHE A 81 10.33 -3.37 -6.89
C PHE A 81 11.63 -3.06 -7.61
N GLU A 82 12.73 -3.47 -7.00
CA GLU A 82 14.06 -3.50 -7.58
C GLU A 82 14.45 -4.96 -7.86
N GLU A 83 15.22 -5.18 -8.92
CA GLU A 83 15.77 -6.50 -9.22
C GLU A 83 17.07 -6.73 -8.46
N VAL A 84 17.00 -7.58 -7.43
CA VAL A 84 18.16 -7.97 -6.62
C VAL A 84 18.43 -9.46 -6.85
N ARG A 85 19.56 -9.76 -7.51
CA ARG A 85 20.01 -11.14 -7.80
C ARG A 85 18.93 -11.99 -8.51
N GLY A 86 18.25 -11.39 -9.51
CA GLY A 86 17.21 -12.06 -10.29
C GLY A 86 15.85 -12.19 -9.58
N LYS A 87 15.66 -11.52 -8.45
CA LYS A 87 14.39 -11.45 -7.72
C LYS A 87 13.89 -10.02 -7.64
N TRP A 88 12.60 -9.82 -7.86
CA TRP A 88 11.94 -8.54 -7.67
C TRP A 88 11.54 -8.38 -6.20
N LEU A 89 12.19 -7.45 -5.51
CA LEU A 89 11.97 -7.19 -4.10
C LEU A 89 11.47 -5.76 -3.91
N VAL A 90 10.54 -5.56 -2.97
CA VAL A 90 10.03 -4.23 -2.63
C VAL A 90 11.19 -3.36 -2.16
N SER A 91 11.31 -2.20 -2.80
CA SER A 91 12.27 -1.15 -2.46
C SER A 91 11.53 0.03 -1.78
N GLN A 92 10.34 0.37 -2.24
CA GLN A 92 9.56 1.50 -1.70
C GLN A 92 8.07 1.39 -2.06
N TRP A 93 7.21 2.14 -1.37
CA TRP A 93 5.78 2.26 -1.68
C TRP A 93 5.20 3.63 -1.32
N LEU A 94 4.13 4.03 -2.01
CA LEU A 94 3.46 5.34 -1.90
C LEU A 94 1.94 5.20 -2.05
#